data_AF-A0A937S967-F1
#
_entry.id   AF-A0A937S967-F1
#
_cell.length_a   1.000
_cell.length_b   1.000
_cell.length_c   1.000
_cell.angle_alpha   90.00
_cell.angle_beta   90.00
_cell.angle_gamma   90.00
#
_symmetry.space_group_name_H-M   'P 1'
#
loop_
_entity.id
_entity.type
_entity.pdbx_description
1 polymer ?
#
loop_
_entity_poly.entity_id
_entity_poly.type
_entity_poly.pdbx_seq_one_letter_code
_entity_poly.pdbx_strand_id
1 'polypeptide(L)'
;MPENSWRESDSFNDLPPISALLADLSELVEPDEDPDPHVYGTENRRRRAAIALTAIWSGTIALHFMAWSYWFVAGLTTLVGIHAVRILFARPLPPAKPLDNIQPASLPVVSILVAAKNEETVIERLVTTLCSLDYPASQYELWVIDDNSTDGTSTLLKQLAQQYKQLRVFHRPLGSAGGKSGALNQVLPLTRGEVIAVFDADAQITPDLFRRVLPLFERTDLGAVQVRKQIANVSGNLWIQGQVAEMALDSFWQEQRIAIGGIGELRGNGQFVRRTALER
;
A
#
# COMPACT_ATOMS: atom_id res chain seq x y z
N MET A 1 -3.22 -21.74 -23.65
CA MET A 1 -2.57 -20.41 -23.54
C MET A 1 -3.64 -19.40 -23.93
N PRO A 2 -4.11 -18.52 -23.04
CA PRO A 2 -4.98 -17.43 -23.48
C PRO A 2 -4.09 -16.38 -24.17
N GLU A 3 -4.57 -15.90 -25.31
CA GLU A 3 -3.94 -14.86 -26.11
C GLU A 3 -3.76 -13.58 -25.28
N ASN A 4 -2.58 -12.97 -25.41
CA ASN A 4 -2.30 -11.64 -24.89
C ASN A 4 -3.33 -10.66 -25.48
N SER A 5 -4.14 -10.02 -24.65
CA SER A 5 -5.16 -9.04 -25.07
C SER A 5 -4.60 -7.67 -25.44
N TRP A 6 -3.30 -7.58 -25.74
CA TRP A 6 -2.67 -6.35 -26.21
C TRP A 6 -2.74 -6.33 -27.73
N ARG A 7 -3.42 -5.33 -28.30
CA ARG A 7 -3.24 -5.02 -29.73
C ARG A 7 -1.78 -4.64 -29.91
N GLU A 8 -1.03 -5.39 -30.72
CA GLU A 8 0.24 -4.94 -31.28
C GLU A 8 -0.06 -3.74 -32.19
N SER A 9 -0.16 -2.55 -31.60
CA SER A 9 -0.01 -1.31 -32.35
C SER A 9 1.48 -1.00 -32.38
N ASP A 10 2.05 -0.93 -33.58
CA ASP A 10 3.43 -0.49 -33.88
C ASP A 10 3.68 0.99 -33.53
N SER A 11 3.10 1.51 -32.44
CA SER A 11 3.20 2.90 -32.01
C SER A 11 4.58 3.30 -31.48
N PHE A 12 5.53 2.36 -31.43
CA PHE A 12 6.92 2.66 -31.02
C PHE A 12 7.76 3.27 -32.15
N ASN A 13 7.37 3.11 -33.41
CA ASN A 13 8.10 3.68 -34.54
C ASN A 13 7.64 5.10 -34.93
N ASP A 14 6.49 5.54 -34.43
CA ASP A 14 5.95 6.88 -34.65
C ASP A 14 6.02 7.72 -33.37
N LEU A 15 7.23 7.83 -32.80
CA LEU A 15 7.46 8.84 -31.78
C LEU A 15 7.36 10.22 -32.44
N PRO A 16 6.47 11.12 -31.97
CA PRO A 16 6.38 12.45 -32.53
C PRO A 16 7.73 13.16 -32.36
N PRO A 17 8.14 13.99 -33.33
CA PRO A 17 9.38 14.75 -33.21
C PRO A 17 9.35 15.60 -31.93
N ILE A 18 10.51 15.81 -31.30
CA ILE A 18 10.63 16.57 -30.04
C ILE A 18 9.95 17.95 -30.13
N SER A 19 9.86 18.54 -31.32
CA SER A 19 9.14 19.79 -31.56
C SER A 19 7.63 19.71 -31.30
N ALA A 20 6.99 18.56 -31.52
CA ALA A 20 5.57 18.36 -31.22
C ALA A 20 5.31 18.26 -29.70
N LEU A 21 6.22 17.63 -28.95
CA LEU A 21 6.21 17.64 -27.48
C LEU A 21 6.40 19.05 -26.90
N LEU A 22 7.17 19.91 -27.59
CA LEU A 22 7.36 21.31 -27.19
C LEU A 22 6.17 22.20 -27.54
N ALA A 23 5.41 21.87 -28.60
CA ALA A 23 4.17 22.55 -28.96
C ALA A 23 3.05 22.27 -27.95
N ASP A 24 2.91 21.01 -27.52
CA ASP A 24 1.99 20.59 -26.44
C ASP A 24 2.28 21.32 -25.11
N LEU A 25 3.56 21.58 -24.83
CA LEU A 25 3.97 22.36 -23.65
C LEU A 25 3.62 23.86 -23.77
N SER A 26 3.42 24.37 -24.99
CA SER A 26 3.05 25.77 -25.24
C SER A 26 1.54 26.02 -25.27
N GLU A 27 0.73 25.00 -25.58
CA GLU A 27 -0.74 25.09 -25.54
C GLU A 27 -1.32 25.04 -24.11
N LEU A 28 -0.53 24.64 -23.10
CA LEU A 28 -0.94 24.60 -21.68
C LEU A 28 -1.09 26.00 -21.01
N VAL A 29 -1.27 27.08 -21.78
CA VAL A 29 -1.31 28.47 -21.26
C VAL A 29 -2.63 29.20 -21.55
N GLU A 30 -3.59 28.60 -22.23
CA GLU A 30 -4.94 29.17 -22.35
C GLU A 30 -5.76 28.86 -21.07
N PRO A 31 -6.28 29.87 -20.34
CA PRO A 31 -7.11 29.64 -19.16
C PRO A 31 -8.56 29.35 -19.58
N ASP A 32 -9.02 28.11 -19.41
CA ASP A 32 -10.44 27.77 -19.50
C ASP A 32 -11.22 28.41 -18.33
N GLU A 33 -12.28 29.14 -18.68
CA GLU A 33 -13.29 29.70 -17.76
C GLU A 33 -14.22 28.58 -17.23
N ASP A 34 -13.89 27.92 -16.11
CA ASP A 34 -14.78 27.65 -14.96
C ASP A 34 -14.04 26.82 -13.89
N PRO A 35 -13.85 27.28 -12.64
CA PRO A 35 -13.14 26.49 -11.64
C PRO A 35 -14.08 25.51 -10.91
N ASP A 36 -13.89 24.21 -11.15
CA ASP A 36 -14.37 23.13 -10.29
C ASP A 36 -13.82 23.32 -8.85
N PRO A 37 -14.67 23.43 -7.81
CA PRO A 37 -14.26 23.82 -6.44
C PRO A 37 -13.36 22.80 -5.70
N HIS A 38 -12.95 21.70 -6.34
CA HIS A 38 -12.14 20.64 -5.73
C HIS A 38 -10.70 20.51 -6.23
N VAL A 39 -10.22 21.38 -7.12
CA VAL A 39 -8.79 21.39 -7.51
C VAL A 39 -7.96 22.15 -6.47
N TYR A 40 -7.46 21.44 -5.46
CA TYR A 40 -6.46 21.99 -4.54
C TYR A 40 -5.18 22.39 -5.29
N GLY A 41 -5.03 23.68 -5.58
CA GLY A 41 -3.79 24.48 -5.63
C GLY A 41 -2.54 23.81 -6.21
N THR A 42 -2.56 23.41 -7.48
CA THR A 42 -1.35 23.03 -8.23
C THR A 42 -0.55 24.24 -8.71
N GLU A 43 -1.21 25.40 -8.81
CA GLU A 43 -0.57 26.68 -9.12
C GLU A 43 0.49 27.02 -8.07
N ASN A 44 1.70 27.32 -8.53
CA ASN A 44 2.89 27.61 -7.72
C ASN A 44 3.63 26.43 -7.06
N ARG A 45 3.28 25.15 -7.29
CA ARG A 45 4.11 24.03 -6.75
C ARG A 45 5.57 24.12 -7.21
N ARG A 46 5.81 24.41 -8.49
CA ARG A 46 7.15 24.57 -9.07
C ARG A 46 7.90 25.76 -8.46
N ARG A 47 7.22 26.90 -8.30
CA ARG A 47 7.80 28.11 -7.69
C ARG A 47 8.14 27.89 -6.21
N ARG A 48 7.25 27.27 -5.44
CA ARG A 48 7.48 26.93 -4.03
C ARG A 48 8.64 25.94 -3.88
N ALA A 49 8.72 24.93 -4.74
CA ALA A 49 9.84 24.00 -4.78
C ALA A 49 11.16 24.71 -5.14
N ALA A 50 11.16 25.59 -6.13
CA ALA A 50 12.34 26.36 -6.53
C ALA A 50 12.84 27.29 -5.41
N ILE A 51 11.92 27.97 -4.69
CA ILE A 51 12.26 28.80 -3.52
C ILE A 51 12.84 27.92 -2.41
N ALA A 52 12.20 26.80 -2.08
CA ALA A 52 12.67 25.89 -1.04
C ALA A 52 14.06 25.32 -1.36
N LEU A 53 14.27 24.85 -2.59
CA LEU A 53 15.57 24.34 -3.04
C LEU A 53 16.63 25.43 -3.00
N THR A 54 16.34 26.62 -3.54
CA THR A 54 17.29 27.75 -3.50
C THR A 54 17.66 28.09 -2.06
N ALA A 55 16.70 28.13 -1.13
CA ALA A 55 16.95 28.38 0.28
C ALA A 55 17.83 27.29 0.93
N ILE A 56 17.54 26.01 0.67
CA ILE A 56 18.33 24.86 1.17
C ILE A 56 19.77 24.93 0.64
N TRP A 57 19.96 25.12 -0.66
CA TRP A 57 21.28 25.18 -1.28
C TRP A 57 22.06 26.40 -0.82
N SER A 58 21.43 27.58 -0.76
CA SER A 58 22.08 28.80 -0.28
C SER A 58 22.47 28.69 1.19
N GLY A 59 21.61 28.10 2.03
CA GLY A 59 21.92 27.81 3.43
C GLY A 59 23.06 26.81 3.59
N THR A 60 23.07 25.75 2.78
CA THR A 60 24.16 24.76 2.76
C THR A 60 25.48 25.40 2.37
N ILE A 61 25.49 26.20 1.30
CA ILE A 61 26.67 26.95 0.83
C ILE A 61 27.15 27.92 1.91
N ALA A 62 26.24 28.70 2.50
CA ALA A 62 26.56 29.65 3.56
C ALA A 62 27.19 28.97 4.79
N LEU A 63 26.67 27.79 5.18
CA LEU A 63 27.26 27.00 6.25
C LEU A 63 28.72 26.66 5.95
N HIS A 64 29.08 26.24 4.73
CA HIS A 64 30.46 25.90 4.37
C HIS A 64 31.47 27.07 4.49
N PHE A 65 31.01 28.32 4.49
CA PHE A 65 31.86 29.49 4.73
C PHE A 65 32.10 29.79 6.23
N MET A 66 31.38 29.12 7.14
CA MET A 66 31.57 29.28 8.58
C MET A 66 32.64 28.31 9.09
N ALA A 67 33.57 28.80 9.92
CA ALA A 67 34.71 28.01 10.42
C ALA A 67 34.32 26.76 11.22
N TRP A 68 33.12 26.72 11.82
CA TRP A 68 32.63 25.58 12.61
C TRP A 68 31.83 24.55 11.79
N SER A 69 31.48 24.87 10.54
CA SER A 69 30.60 24.03 9.72
C SER A 69 31.22 22.67 9.39
N TYR A 70 32.54 22.62 9.21
CA TYR A 70 33.26 21.37 9.02
C TYR A 70 32.99 20.39 10.17
N TRP A 71 33.08 20.85 11.43
CA TRP A 71 32.82 20.03 12.60
C TRP A 71 31.36 19.62 12.71
N PHE A 72 30.44 20.50 12.34
CA PHE A 72 29.01 20.18 12.29
C PHE A 72 28.70 19.12 11.24
N VAL A 73 29.19 19.28 10.01
CA VAL A 73 29.02 18.31 8.92
C VAL A 73 29.67 16.98 9.30
N ALA A 74 30.91 16.99 9.80
CA ALA A 74 31.58 15.78 10.25
C ALA A 74 30.81 15.07 11.38
N GLY A 75 30.26 15.82 12.34
CA GLY A 75 29.43 15.28 13.42
C GLY A 75 28.13 14.67 12.89
N LEU A 76 27.42 15.36 12.00
CA LEU A 76 26.19 14.87 11.39
C LEU A 76 26.45 13.63 10.53
N THR A 77 27.48 13.65 9.68
CA THR A 77 27.89 12.50 8.85
C THR A 77 28.28 11.31 9.71
N THR A 78 29.00 11.53 10.82
CA THR A 78 29.36 10.47 11.76
C THR A 78 28.11 9.88 12.43
N LEU A 79 27.16 10.72 12.86
CA LEU A 79 25.91 10.27 13.48
C LEU A 79 25.07 9.45 12.49
N VAL A 80 24.89 9.94 11.26
CA VAL A 80 24.16 9.22 10.19
C VAL A 80 24.90 7.94 9.81
N GLY A 81 26.23 7.95 9.74
CA GLY A 81 27.07 6.79 9.45
C GLY A 81 26.94 5.71 10.53
N ILE A 82 27.00 6.09 11.81
CA ILE A 82 26.75 5.18 12.94
C ILE A 82 25.33 4.60 12.84
N HIS A 83 24.33 5.42 12.53
CA HIS A 83 22.96 4.95 12.36
C HIS A 83 22.83 3.95 11.20
N ALA A 84 23.43 4.25 10.04
CA ALA A 84 23.43 3.36 8.88
C ALA A 84 24.12 2.01 9.18
N VAL A 85 25.27 2.03 9.86
CA VAL A 85 25.97 0.82 10.32
C VAL A 85 25.07 0.02 11.28
N ARG A 86 24.42 0.69 12.24
CA ARG A 86 23.50 0.03 13.18
C ARG A 86 22.34 -0.67 12.46
N ILE A 87 21.77 -0.06 11.42
CA ILE A 87 20.71 -0.70 10.61
C ILE A 87 21.30 -1.87 9.83
N LEU A 88 22.43 -1.69 9.13
CA LEU A 88 23.01 -2.73 8.28
C LEU A 88 23.35 -4.02 9.06
N PHE A 89 23.80 -3.89 10.31
CA PHE A 89 24.18 -5.00 11.18
C PHE A 89 23.09 -5.39 12.19
N ALA A 90 21.89 -4.84 12.08
CA ALA A 90 20.80 -5.26 12.95
C ALA A 90 20.41 -6.71 12.68
N ARG A 91 19.74 -7.32 13.66
CA ARG A 91 19.27 -8.71 13.58
C ARG A 91 17.76 -8.69 13.71
N PRO A 92 17.01 -8.90 12.61
CA PRO A 92 15.56 -9.00 12.66
C PRO A 92 15.10 -10.06 13.66
N LEU A 93 13.93 -9.82 14.23
CA LEU A 93 13.31 -10.80 15.11
C LEU A 93 13.04 -12.09 14.33
N PRO A 94 13.21 -13.26 14.96
CA PRO A 94 12.84 -14.51 14.32
C PRO A 94 11.33 -14.51 14.01
N PRO A 95 10.91 -15.19 12.92
CA PRO A 95 9.49 -15.32 12.61
C PRO A 95 8.76 -15.99 13.79
N ALA A 96 7.53 -15.55 14.06
CA ALA A 96 6.69 -16.22 15.03
C ALA A 96 6.40 -17.66 14.59
N LYS A 97 6.23 -18.54 15.57
CA LYS A 97 5.75 -19.90 15.29
C LYS A 97 4.32 -19.80 14.76
N PRO A 98 4.00 -20.45 13.63
CA PRO A 98 2.64 -20.48 13.13
C PRO A 98 1.66 -21.07 14.15
N LEU A 99 0.38 -20.70 14.06
CA LEU A 99 -0.66 -21.30 14.89
C LEU A 99 -0.81 -22.79 14.55
N ASP A 100 -0.58 -23.65 15.54
CA ASP A 100 -0.76 -25.10 15.46
C ASP A 100 -2.01 -25.54 16.24
N ASN A 101 -2.96 -26.20 15.58
CA ASN A 101 -4.10 -26.91 16.19
C ASN A 101 -4.74 -26.23 17.43
N ILE A 102 -5.04 -24.93 17.31
CA ILE A 102 -5.66 -24.16 18.38
C ILE A 102 -7.19 -24.32 18.30
N GLN A 103 -7.85 -24.48 19.46
CA GLN A 103 -9.30 -24.50 19.51
C GLN A 103 -9.86 -23.19 18.94
N PRO A 104 -10.89 -23.23 18.07
CA PRO A 104 -11.42 -22.04 17.43
C PRO A 104 -11.74 -20.90 18.39
N ALA A 105 -12.24 -21.19 19.60
CA ALA A 105 -12.68 -20.19 20.57
C ALA A 105 -11.58 -19.27 21.14
N SER A 106 -10.29 -19.65 21.06
CA SER A 106 -9.17 -18.81 21.54
C SER A 106 -8.48 -18.03 20.42
N LEU A 107 -8.99 -18.12 19.20
CA LEU A 107 -8.44 -17.43 18.04
C LEU A 107 -9.01 -16.01 17.93
N PRO A 108 -8.18 -14.99 17.61
CA PRO A 108 -8.67 -13.62 17.47
C PRO A 108 -9.64 -13.47 16.29
N VAL A 109 -10.70 -12.70 16.47
CA VAL A 109 -11.63 -12.41 15.36
C VAL A 109 -10.98 -11.42 14.39
N VAL A 110 -11.00 -11.72 13.10
CA VAL A 110 -10.41 -10.87 12.06
C VAL A 110 -11.49 -10.26 11.17
N SER A 111 -11.46 -8.94 10.96
CA SER A 111 -12.26 -8.29 9.92
C SER A 111 -11.36 -7.95 8.75
N ILE A 112 -11.64 -8.54 7.60
CA ILE A 112 -10.92 -8.34 6.36
C ILE A 112 -11.64 -7.28 5.54
N LEU A 113 -10.93 -6.25 5.10
CA LEU A 113 -11.50 -5.14 4.34
C LEU A 113 -10.78 -5.04 2.99
N VAL A 114 -11.56 -4.98 1.92
CA VAL A 114 -11.09 -4.82 0.55
C VAL A 114 -11.88 -3.68 -0.08
N ALA A 115 -11.19 -2.64 -0.55
CA ALA A 115 -11.82 -1.62 -1.40
C ALA A 115 -11.67 -2.05 -2.86
N ALA A 116 -12.75 -2.00 -3.63
CA ALA A 116 -12.79 -2.39 -5.02
C ALA A 116 -13.45 -1.30 -5.88
N LYS A 117 -12.85 -0.99 -7.03
CA LYS A 117 -13.41 -0.10 -8.04
C LYS A 117 -12.95 -0.55 -9.43
N ASN A 118 -13.88 -1.10 -10.20
CA ASN A 118 -13.61 -1.66 -11.52
C ASN A 118 -12.58 -2.81 -11.51
N GLU A 119 -12.86 -3.85 -10.73
CA GLU A 119 -11.95 -4.96 -10.42
C GLU A 119 -12.52 -6.31 -10.92
N GLU A 120 -13.38 -6.31 -11.94
CA GLU A 120 -14.10 -7.51 -12.40
C GLU A 120 -13.17 -8.68 -12.77
N THR A 121 -11.95 -8.37 -13.21
CA THR A 121 -10.98 -9.36 -13.69
C THR A 121 -10.26 -10.11 -12.56
N VAL A 122 -10.23 -9.56 -11.34
CA VAL A 122 -9.43 -10.09 -10.23
C VAL A 122 -10.26 -10.40 -8.97
N ILE A 123 -11.39 -9.72 -8.79
CA ILE A 123 -12.14 -9.75 -7.52
C ILE A 123 -12.65 -11.14 -7.16
N GLU A 124 -13.08 -11.93 -8.13
CA GLU A 124 -13.58 -13.30 -7.91
C GLU A 124 -12.49 -14.20 -7.31
N ARG A 125 -11.28 -14.12 -7.87
CA ARG A 125 -10.12 -14.89 -7.40
C ARG A 125 -9.73 -14.50 -5.98
N LEU A 126 -9.70 -13.19 -5.69
CA LEU A 126 -9.38 -12.69 -4.35
C LEU A 126 -10.41 -13.18 -3.32
N VAL A 127 -11.70 -12.97 -3.60
CA VAL A 127 -12.79 -13.36 -2.69
C VAL A 127 -12.76 -14.87 -2.44
N THR A 128 -12.61 -15.68 -3.48
CA THR A 128 -12.50 -17.14 -3.35
C THR A 128 -11.32 -17.54 -2.46
N THR A 129 -10.17 -16.88 -2.62
CA THR A 129 -8.98 -17.13 -1.80
C THR A 129 -9.20 -16.73 -0.34
N LEU A 130 -9.75 -15.54 -0.08
CA LEU A 130 -10.02 -15.03 1.26
C LEU A 130 -11.10 -15.85 1.99
N CYS A 131 -12.08 -16.38 1.28
CA CYS A 131 -13.09 -17.27 1.84
C CYS A 131 -12.59 -18.71 2.07
N SER A 132 -11.42 -19.06 1.52
CA SER A 132 -10.78 -20.38 1.63
C SER A 132 -9.51 -20.36 2.50
N LEU A 133 -9.36 -19.34 3.35
CA LEU A 133 -8.26 -19.26 4.32
C LEU A 133 -8.28 -20.47 5.25
N ASP A 134 -7.09 -20.91 5.66
CA ASP A 134 -6.89 -21.97 6.65
C ASP A 134 -7.11 -21.42 8.08
N TYR A 135 -8.32 -20.91 8.30
CA TYR A 135 -8.79 -20.27 9.52
C TYR A 135 -10.30 -20.48 9.69
N PRO A 136 -10.83 -20.70 10.90
CA PRO A 136 -12.25 -21.00 11.08
C PRO A 136 -13.15 -19.88 10.54
N ALA A 137 -14.13 -20.22 9.70
CA ALA A 137 -15.04 -19.25 9.08
C ALA A 137 -15.88 -18.44 10.09
N SER A 138 -16.04 -18.91 11.32
CA SER A 138 -16.68 -18.16 12.41
C SER A 138 -15.78 -17.05 12.98
N GLN A 139 -14.46 -17.14 12.78
CA GLN A 139 -13.45 -16.25 13.36
C GLN A 139 -12.96 -15.17 12.39
N TYR A 140 -13.61 -15.01 11.24
CA TYR A 140 -13.40 -13.84 10.42
C TYR A 140 -14.66 -13.41 9.68
N GLU A 141 -14.62 -12.19 9.17
CA GLU A 141 -15.58 -11.67 8.21
C GLU A 141 -14.85 -10.96 7.10
N LEU A 142 -15.36 -11.07 5.88
CA LEU A 142 -14.82 -10.43 4.70
C LEU A 142 -15.76 -9.32 4.27
N TRP A 143 -15.29 -8.09 4.30
CA TRP A 143 -15.97 -6.92 3.77
C TRP A 143 -15.33 -6.48 2.46
N VAL A 144 -16.11 -6.52 1.38
CA VAL A 144 -15.72 -5.91 0.10
C VAL A 144 -16.55 -4.65 -0.10
N ILE A 145 -15.86 -3.53 -0.27
CA ILE A 145 -16.44 -2.21 -0.47
C ILE A 145 -16.36 -1.86 -1.94
N ASP A 146 -17.50 -1.92 -2.63
CA ASP A 146 -17.65 -1.51 -4.03
C ASP A 146 -17.79 0.02 -4.09
N ASP A 147 -16.72 0.69 -4.52
CA ASP A 147 -16.63 2.16 -4.66
C ASP A 147 -17.22 2.63 -6.00
N ASN A 148 -18.48 2.26 -6.21
CA ASN A 148 -19.31 2.66 -7.33
C ASN A 148 -18.70 2.25 -8.68
N SER A 149 -18.41 0.94 -8.82
CA SER A 149 -17.87 0.35 -10.04
C SER A 149 -18.85 0.47 -11.22
N THR A 150 -18.30 0.68 -12.41
CA THR A 150 -19.04 0.80 -13.68
C THR A 150 -18.95 -0.46 -14.54
N ASP A 151 -18.14 -1.43 -14.14
CA ASP A 151 -17.94 -2.72 -14.80
C ASP A 151 -18.77 -3.84 -14.12
N GLY A 152 -18.45 -5.10 -14.40
CA GLY A 152 -19.10 -6.28 -13.83
C GLY A 152 -18.84 -6.54 -12.33
N THR A 153 -17.97 -5.76 -11.66
CA THR A 153 -17.55 -5.99 -10.26
C THR A 153 -18.74 -6.14 -9.31
N SER A 154 -19.71 -5.22 -9.40
CA SER A 154 -20.87 -5.19 -8.52
C SER A 154 -21.75 -6.44 -8.67
N THR A 155 -21.90 -6.93 -9.90
CA THR A 155 -22.68 -8.13 -10.22
C THR A 155 -22.00 -9.39 -9.70
N LEU A 156 -20.68 -9.51 -9.92
CA LEU A 156 -19.87 -10.63 -9.41
C LEU A 156 -19.92 -10.69 -7.88
N LEU A 157 -19.77 -9.56 -7.20
CA LEU A 157 -19.82 -9.49 -5.74
C LEU A 157 -21.18 -9.95 -5.18
N LYS A 158 -22.29 -9.60 -5.85
CA LYS A 158 -23.63 -10.08 -5.47
C LYS A 158 -23.76 -11.60 -5.59
N GLN A 159 -23.20 -12.20 -6.64
CA GLN A 159 -23.21 -13.65 -6.82
C GLN A 159 -22.35 -14.35 -5.75
N LEU A 160 -21.15 -13.83 -5.51
CA LEU A 160 -20.23 -14.38 -4.50
C LEU A 160 -20.81 -14.29 -3.08
N ALA A 161 -21.56 -13.23 -2.76
CA ALA A 161 -22.21 -13.07 -1.46
C ALA A 161 -23.29 -14.13 -1.19
N GLN A 162 -23.89 -14.71 -2.24
CA GLN A 162 -24.81 -15.84 -2.09
C GLN A 162 -24.07 -17.15 -1.80
N GLN A 163 -22.83 -17.29 -2.28
CA GLN A 163 -21.99 -18.47 -2.12
C GLN A 163 -21.26 -18.51 -0.77
N TYR A 164 -20.75 -17.36 -0.30
CA TYR A 164 -19.90 -17.27 0.88
C TYR A 164 -20.59 -16.51 2.03
N LYS A 165 -20.96 -17.22 3.10
CA LYS A 165 -21.70 -16.64 4.24
C LYS A 165 -20.90 -15.59 5.02
N GLN A 166 -19.58 -15.66 4.98
CA GLN A 166 -18.68 -14.71 5.63
C GLN A 166 -18.42 -13.44 4.81
N LEU A 167 -18.81 -13.42 3.53
CA LEU A 167 -18.67 -12.25 2.66
C LEU A 167 -19.83 -11.27 2.88
N ARG A 168 -19.47 -10.01 3.09
CA ARG A 168 -20.35 -8.85 3.22
C ARG A 168 -19.93 -7.85 2.16
N VAL A 169 -20.88 -7.45 1.32
CA VAL A 169 -20.64 -6.46 0.26
C VAL A 169 -21.27 -5.14 0.70
N PHE A 170 -20.48 -4.07 0.65
CA PHE A 170 -20.95 -2.71 0.91
C PHE A 170 -20.83 -1.88 -0.36
N HIS A 171 -21.95 -1.41 -0.89
CA HIS A 171 -21.96 -0.52 -2.05
C HIS A 171 -21.95 0.93 -1.55
N ARG A 172 -20.94 1.70 -1.95
CA ARG A 172 -20.83 3.10 -1.53
C ARG A 172 -21.84 3.97 -2.29
N PRO A 173 -22.47 4.96 -1.64
CA PRO A 173 -23.31 5.94 -2.32
C PRO A 173 -22.54 6.74 -3.37
N LEU A 174 -23.21 7.10 -4.46
CA LEU A 174 -22.72 8.07 -5.46
C LEU A 174 -22.28 9.37 -4.77
N GLY A 175 -21.15 9.94 -5.20
CA GLY A 175 -20.59 11.16 -4.60
C GLY A 175 -19.81 10.95 -3.30
N SER A 176 -19.58 9.70 -2.88
CA SER A 176 -18.73 9.41 -1.73
C SER A 176 -17.29 9.90 -1.94
N ALA A 177 -16.74 10.66 -0.99
CA ALA A 177 -15.38 11.19 -1.04
C ALA A 177 -14.34 10.25 -0.39
N GLY A 178 -13.06 10.58 -0.55
CA GLY A 178 -11.95 9.96 0.19
C GLY A 178 -11.36 8.68 -0.42
N GLY A 179 -11.78 8.28 -1.64
CA GLY A 179 -11.24 7.11 -2.34
C GLY A 179 -11.16 5.86 -1.46
N LYS A 180 -10.04 5.14 -1.51
CA LYS A 180 -9.81 3.91 -0.73
C LYS A 180 -9.94 4.11 0.77
N SER A 181 -9.34 5.15 1.36
CA SER A 181 -9.43 5.37 2.81
C SER A 181 -10.85 5.70 3.24
N GLY A 182 -11.58 6.49 2.46
CA GLY A 182 -13.00 6.77 2.67
C GLY A 182 -13.85 5.50 2.60
N ALA A 183 -13.58 4.61 1.64
CA ALA A 183 -14.26 3.33 1.49
C ALA A 183 -14.06 2.43 2.73
N LEU A 184 -12.81 2.27 3.17
CA LEU A 184 -12.48 1.45 4.34
C LEU A 184 -13.08 2.04 5.63
N ASN A 185 -13.03 3.37 5.80
CA ASN A 185 -13.54 4.04 6.99
C ASN A 185 -15.07 3.97 7.13
N GLN A 186 -15.82 3.87 6.03
CA GLN A 186 -17.28 3.71 6.08
C GLN A 186 -17.70 2.35 6.67
N VAL A 187 -16.91 1.31 6.43
CA VAL A 187 -17.22 -0.04 6.89
C VAL A 187 -16.56 -0.37 8.22
N LEU A 188 -15.45 0.28 8.57
CA LEU A 188 -14.74 0.02 9.83
C LEU A 188 -15.65 -0.02 11.08
N PRO A 189 -16.63 0.89 11.28
CA PRO A 189 -17.55 0.82 12.42
C PRO A 189 -18.52 -0.37 12.41
N LEU A 190 -18.76 -0.97 11.24
CA LEU A 190 -19.65 -2.12 11.05
C LEU A 190 -18.95 -3.47 11.32
N THR A 191 -17.63 -3.44 11.44
CA THR A 191 -16.80 -4.63 11.61
C THR A 191 -16.69 -5.03 13.09
N ARG A 192 -16.50 -6.32 13.37
CA ARG A 192 -16.40 -6.87 14.75
C ARG A 192 -15.03 -7.41 15.14
N GLY A 193 -14.09 -7.50 14.20
CA GLY A 193 -12.79 -8.14 14.42
C GLY A 193 -11.90 -7.33 15.35
N GLU A 194 -11.17 -8.03 16.20
CA GLU A 194 -10.11 -7.50 17.06
C GLU A 194 -8.89 -7.07 16.23
N VAL A 195 -8.67 -7.74 15.10
CA VAL A 195 -7.66 -7.41 14.09
C VAL A 195 -8.34 -7.02 12.79
N ILE A 196 -7.94 -5.88 12.23
CA ILE A 196 -8.39 -5.35 10.95
C ILE A 196 -7.32 -5.68 9.90
N ALA A 197 -7.66 -6.52 8.93
CA ALA A 197 -6.79 -6.83 7.80
C ALA A 197 -7.24 -6.04 6.56
N VAL A 198 -6.32 -5.44 5.82
CA VAL A 198 -6.63 -4.69 4.59
C VAL A 198 -5.84 -5.25 3.41
N PHE A 199 -6.55 -5.55 2.33
CA PHE A 199 -5.98 -6.02 1.06
C PHE A 199 -6.46 -5.19 -0.12
N ASP A 200 -5.63 -5.15 -1.17
CA ASP A 200 -6.06 -4.67 -2.49
C ASP A 200 -6.91 -5.75 -3.20
N ALA A 201 -7.73 -5.33 -4.16
CA ALA A 201 -8.62 -6.22 -4.91
C ALA A 201 -7.86 -7.24 -5.80
N ASP A 202 -6.61 -6.95 -6.15
CA ASP A 202 -5.72 -7.78 -6.96
C ASP A 202 -4.74 -8.63 -6.13
N ALA A 203 -4.83 -8.57 -4.79
CA ALA A 203 -3.91 -9.24 -3.90
C ALA A 203 -3.93 -10.77 -4.08
N GLN A 204 -2.73 -11.37 -4.13
CA GLN A 204 -2.57 -12.82 -4.13
C GLN A 204 -1.97 -13.24 -2.79
N ILE A 205 -2.71 -14.02 -2.02
CA ILE A 205 -2.30 -14.47 -0.69
C ILE A 205 -2.30 -15.99 -0.58
N THR A 206 -1.55 -16.50 0.39
CA THR A 206 -1.54 -17.93 0.70
C THR A 206 -2.64 -18.27 1.73
N PRO A 207 -3.26 -19.45 1.66
CA PRO A 207 -4.31 -19.85 2.61
C PRO A 207 -3.87 -19.85 4.08
N ASP A 208 -2.58 -20.08 4.35
CA ASP A 208 -1.99 -20.14 5.69
C ASP A 208 -1.58 -18.76 6.26
N LEU A 209 -1.84 -17.66 5.54
CA LEU A 209 -1.43 -16.31 5.92
C LEU A 209 -1.81 -15.96 7.37
N PHE A 210 -3.05 -16.26 7.75
CA PHE A 210 -3.55 -15.93 9.09
C PHE A 210 -2.85 -16.73 10.18
N ARG A 211 -2.51 -17.99 9.92
CA ARG A 211 -1.74 -18.82 10.85
C ARG A 211 -0.34 -18.26 11.11
N ARG A 212 0.23 -17.54 10.16
CA ARG A 212 1.57 -16.93 10.29
C ARG A 212 1.54 -15.56 10.95
N VAL A 213 0.52 -14.75 10.65
CA VAL A 213 0.46 -13.34 11.08
C VAL A 213 -0.18 -13.18 12.45
N LEU A 214 -1.28 -13.88 12.72
CA LEU A 214 -2.05 -13.69 13.95
C LEU A 214 -1.32 -14.03 15.26
N PRO A 215 -0.37 -15.01 15.33
CA PRO A 215 0.44 -15.21 16.54
C PRO A 215 1.19 -13.95 16.99
N LEU A 216 1.54 -13.05 16.06
CA LEU A 216 2.27 -11.82 16.40
C LEU A 216 1.43 -10.91 17.31
N PHE A 217 0.10 -10.97 17.22
CA PHE A 217 -0.80 -10.13 18.02
C PHE A 217 -0.96 -10.60 19.47
N GLU A 218 -0.41 -11.77 19.85
CA GLU A 218 -0.28 -12.18 21.27
C GLU A 218 0.54 -11.16 22.08
N ARG A 219 1.48 -10.49 21.41
CA ARG A 219 2.24 -9.38 21.97
C ARG A 219 1.34 -8.16 22.19
N THR A 220 1.10 -7.79 23.45
CA THR A 220 0.21 -6.66 23.81
C THR A 220 0.73 -5.29 23.38
N ASP A 221 2.04 -5.16 23.16
CA ASP A 221 2.71 -3.96 22.65
C ASP A 221 2.63 -3.81 21.12
N LEU A 222 2.16 -4.82 20.40
CA LEU A 222 2.08 -4.79 18.94
C LEU A 222 0.76 -4.18 18.45
N GLY A 223 0.87 -3.02 17.80
CA GLY A 223 -0.26 -2.32 17.18
C GLY A 223 -0.60 -2.79 15.76
N ALA A 224 0.40 -3.13 14.94
CA ALA A 224 0.18 -3.50 13.55
C ALA A 224 1.29 -4.41 12.99
N VAL A 225 0.97 -5.13 11.91
CA VAL A 225 1.87 -5.97 11.12
C VAL A 225 1.70 -5.64 9.63
N GLN A 226 2.79 -5.42 8.92
CA GLN A 226 2.83 -5.32 7.47
C GLN A 226 3.44 -6.59 6.89
N VAL A 227 2.73 -7.28 6.01
CA VAL A 227 3.25 -8.43 5.28
C VAL A 227 4.10 -7.94 4.11
N ARG A 228 5.18 -8.68 3.82
CA ARG A 228 6.04 -8.42 2.67
C ARG A 228 5.23 -8.53 1.37
N LYS A 229 5.34 -7.51 0.53
CA LYS A 229 4.80 -7.52 -0.83
C LYS A 229 5.83 -8.12 -1.79
N GLN A 230 5.37 -8.88 -2.77
CA GLN A 230 6.22 -9.45 -3.81
C GLN A 230 5.47 -9.40 -5.16
N ILE A 231 6.21 -9.13 -6.23
CA ILE A 231 5.68 -9.23 -7.60
C ILE A 231 5.37 -10.69 -7.91
N ALA A 232 4.15 -10.99 -8.33
CA ALA A 232 3.75 -12.35 -8.71
C ALA A 232 4.46 -12.82 -9.99
N ASN A 233 4.65 -11.92 -10.96
CA ASN A 233 5.21 -12.22 -12.28
C ASN A 233 6.72 -11.92 -12.36
N VAL A 234 7.53 -12.68 -11.62
CA VAL A 234 8.98 -12.41 -11.48
C VAL A 234 9.78 -12.67 -12.77
N SER A 235 9.30 -13.51 -13.67
CA SER A 235 9.99 -13.92 -14.92
C SER A 235 9.93 -12.86 -16.04
N GLY A 236 9.96 -11.58 -15.68
CA GLY A 236 9.80 -10.45 -16.59
C GLY A 236 11.11 -9.88 -17.15
N ASN A 237 10.97 -8.73 -17.80
CA ASN A 237 12.07 -7.93 -18.33
C ASN A 237 12.90 -7.25 -17.21
N LEU A 238 13.94 -6.50 -17.60
CA LEU A 238 14.83 -5.79 -16.68
C LEU A 238 14.10 -4.87 -15.68
N TRP A 239 13.02 -4.21 -16.11
CA TRP A 239 12.25 -3.31 -15.24
C TRP A 239 11.53 -4.07 -14.12
N ILE A 240 10.94 -5.22 -14.46
CA ILE A 240 10.29 -6.09 -13.48
C ILE A 240 11.32 -6.63 -12.49
N GLN A 241 12.50 -7.05 -12.97
CA GLN A 241 13.58 -7.48 -12.10
C GLN A 241 14.09 -6.35 -11.20
N GLY A 242 14.18 -5.12 -11.72
CA GLY A 242 14.50 -3.93 -10.95
C GLY A 242 13.48 -3.67 -9.84
N GLN A 243 12.19 -3.78 -10.13
CA GLN A 243 11.12 -3.65 -9.13
C GLN A 243 11.17 -4.75 -8.07
N VAL A 244 11.49 -5.99 -8.46
CA VAL A 244 11.70 -7.10 -7.50
C VAL A 244 12.87 -6.80 -6.58
N ALA A 245 13.99 -6.31 -7.12
CA ALA A 245 15.16 -5.92 -6.33
C ALA A 245 14.85 -4.75 -5.39
N GLU A 246 14.12 -3.75 -5.85
CA GLU A 246 13.65 -2.63 -5.04
C GLU A 246 12.80 -3.11 -3.85
N MET A 247 11.78 -3.95 -4.10
CA MET A 247 10.92 -4.49 -3.03
C MET A 247 11.67 -5.39 -2.04
N ALA A 248 12.69 -6.12 -2.51
CA ALA A 248 13.55 -6.91 -1.64
C ALA A 248 14.43 -6.02 -0.75
N LEU A 249 15.05 -4.99 -1.32
CA LEU A 249 15.86 -4.02 -0.59
C LEU A 249 15.02 -3.24 0.43
N ASP A 250 13.82 -2.84 0.03
CA ASP A 250 12.84 -2.20 0.90
C ASP A 250 12.49 -3.09 2.10
N SER A 251 12.14 -4.36 1.85
CA SER A 251 11.82 -5.32 2.91
C SER A 251 12.99 -5.47 3.89
N PHE A 252 14.21 -5.59 3.37
CA PHE A 252 15.43 -5.66 4.18
C PHE A 252 15.55 -4.43 5.09
N TRP A 253 15.47 -3.22 4.53
CA TRP A 253 15.61 -2.00 5.34
C TRP A 253 14.53 -1.87 6.41
N GLN A 254 13.31 -2.32 6.14
CA GLN A 254 12.23 -2.28 7.11
C GLN A 254 12.44 -3.24 8.27
N GLU A 255 12.84 -4.48 7.99
CA GLU A 255 13.16 -5.46 9.01
C GLU A 255 14.31 -4.98 9.92
N GLN A 256 15.37 -4.41 9.32
CA GLN A 256 16.50 -3.87 10.08
C GLN A 256 16.12 -2.65 10.93
N ARG A 257 15.32 -1.75 10.38
CA ARG A 257 14.85 -0.54 11.08
C ARG A 257 13.99 -0.92 12.28
N ILE A 258 13.06 -1.87 12.13
CA ILE A 258 12.22 -2.38 13.22
C ILE A 258 13.09 -3.05 14.30
N ALA A 259 14.12 -3.81 13.91
CA ALA A 259 15.01 -4.53 14.83
C ALA A 259 15.77 -3.60 15.80
N ILE A 260 16.03 -2.35 15.41
CA ILE A 260 16.69 -1.36 16.28
C ILE A 260 15.71 -0.43 17.01
N GLY A 261 14.41 -0.76 17.02
CA GLY A 261 13.37 0.03 17.67
C GLY A 261 12.84 1.19 16.82
N GLY A 262 13.09 1.17 15.50
CA GLY A 262 12.51 2.12 14.56
C GLY A 262 11.06 1.78 14.19
N ILE A 263 10.47 2.63 13.34
CA ILE A 263 9.06 2.54 12.93
C ILE A 263 8.93 1.74 11.64
N GLY A 264 8.04 0.74 11.62
CA GLY A 264 7.63 0.06 10.39
C GLY A 264 6.58 0.85 9.61
N GLU A 265 6.62 0.78 8.29
CA GLU A 265 5.60 1.44 7.44
C GLU A 265 4.45 0.48 7.10
N LEU A 266 3.23 1.01 7.15
CA LEU A 266 2.04 0.36 6.61
C LEU A 266 1.82 0.83 5.18
N ARG A 267 1.58 -0.10 4.26
CA ARG A 267 1.57 0.16 2.80
C ARG A 267 0.21 -0.06 2.14
N GLY A 268 -0.86 -0.12 2.93
CA GLY A 268 -2.23 -0.17 2.44
C GLY A 268 -2.70 -1.53 1.90
N ASN A 269 -1.82 -2.52 1.81
CA ASN A 269 -2.13 -3.87 1.31
C ASN A 269 -1.30 -4.90 2.07
N GLY A 270 -1.93 -5.98 2.53
CA GLY A 270 -1.29 -6.97 3.40
C GLY A 270 -0.98 -6.40 4.79
N GLN A 271 -1.74 -5.40 5.24
CA GLN A 271 -1.58 -4.82 6.57
C GLN A 271 -2.62 -5.38 7.53
N PHE A 272 -2.21 -5.59 8.77
CA PHE A 272 -3.03 -6.06 9.87
C PHE A 272 -2.87 -5.07 11.02
N VAL A 273 -3.96 -4.58 11.58
CA VAL A 273 -3.93 -3.56 12.64
C VAL A 273 -4.85 -4.00 13.77
N ARG A 274 -4.37 -3.89 15.00
CA ARG A 274 -5.20 -4.10 16.20
C ARG A 274 -6.26 -3.00 16.24
N ARG A 275 -7.53 -3.35 16.40
CA ARG A 275 -8.63 -2.37 16.46
C ARG A 275 -8.38 -1.28 17.49
N THR A 276 -7.92 -1.65 18.69
CA THR A 276 -7.62 -0.69 19.77
C THR A 276 -6.51 0.30 19.43
N ALA A 277 -5.70 0.05 18.38
CA ALA A 277 -4.70 1.01 17.89
C ALA A 277 -5.30 2.03 16.92
N LEU A 278 -6.44 1.74 16.29
CA LEU A 278 -7.19 2.66 15.43
C LEU A 278 -8.16 3.57 16.20
N GLU A 279 -8.59 3.12 17.38
CA GLU A 279 -9.58 3.82 18.22
C GLU A 279 -8.96 4.74 19.29
N ARG A 280 -7.62 4.79 19.37
CA ARG A 280 -6.87 5.70 20.26
C ARG A 280 -6.66 7.05 19.60
#